data_AF-A0A2C9LBS1-F1
#
_entry.id   AF-A0A2C9LBS1-F1
#
_cell.length_a   1.000
_cell.length_b   1.000
_cell.length_c   1.000
_cell.angle_alpha   90.00
_cell.angle_beta   90.00
_cell.angle_gamma   90.00
#
_symmetry.space_group_name_H-M   'P 1'
#
loop_
_entity.id
_entity.type
_entity.pdbx_description
1 polymer ?
#
loop_
_entity_poly.entity_id
_entity_poly.type
_entity_poly.pdbx_seq_one_letter_code
_entity_poly.pdbx_strand_id
1 'polypeptide(L)'
;DALITSAINCMTSFLAGFVVFTVLGYMAHVQHRTVETVARQDVGLIFVVYPEAVATLDGTSFWAVIFFFMLITLGLDTTFGGLEAIITGILDEYTFLRKHRELFVFGLMVWCFMGALVTTTY
;
A
#
# COMPACT_ATOMS: atom_id res chain seq x y z
N ASP A 1 1.57 17.35 -17.31
CA ASP A 1 1.97 16.36 -16.29
C ASP A 1 1.21 16.54 -14.99
N ALA A 2 1.44 17.62 -14.22
CA ALA A 2 0.80 17.82 -12.91
C ALA A 2 -0.74 17.68 -12.89
N LEU A 3 -1.46 18.26 -13.88
CA LEU A 3 -2.92 18.14 -13.98
C LEU A 3 -3.40 16.72 -14.30
N ILE A 4 -2.64 15.99 -15.12
CA ILE A 4 -3.01 14.62 -15.52
C ILE A 4 -2.76 13.68 -14.33
N THR A 5 -1.61 13.81 -13.67
CA THR A 5 -1.27 13.01 -12.48
C THR A 5 -2.25 13.23 -11.34
N SER A 6 -2.63 14.49 -11.06
CA SER A 6 -3.62 14.79 -10.02
C SER A 6 -5.01 14.27 -10.39
N ALA A 7 -5.43 14.41 -11.65
CA ALA A 7 -6.71 13.86 -12.12
C ALA A 7 -6.76 12.33 -12.00
N ILE A 8 -5.71 11.63 -12.43
CA ILE A 8 -5.61 10.16 -12.30
C ILE A 8 -5.64 9.75 -10.83
N ASN A 9 -4.87 10.42 -9.96
CA ASN A 9 -4.86 10.10 -8.53
C ASN A 9 -6.26 10.27 -7.89
N CYS A 10 -6.96 11.36 -8.21
CA CYS A 10 -8.31 11.59 -7.73
C CYS A 10 -9.31 10.55 -8.27
N MET A 11 -9.21 10.21 -9.55
CA MET A 11 -10.06 9.19 -10.18
C MET A 11 -9.81 7.81 -9.58
N THR A 12 -8.56 7.40 -9.40
CA THR A 12 -8.19 6.14 -8.74
C THR A 12 -8.73 6.09 -7.31
N SER A 13 -8.59 7.18 -6.55
CA SER A 13 -9.13 7.27 -5.18
C SER A 13 -10.66 7.16 -5.16
N PHE A 14 -11.33 7.80 -6.12
CA PHE A 14 -12.78 7.75 -6.25
C PHE A 14 -13.28 6.34 -6.61
N LEU A 15 -12.64 5.68 -7.59
CA LEU A 15 -12.94 4.30 -7.98
C LEU A 15 -12.64 3.32 -6.84
N ALA A 16 -11.51 3.49 -6.14
CA ALA A 16 -11.18 2.71 -4.96
C ALA A 16 -12.26 2.84 -3.89
N GLY A 17 -12.80 4.05 -3.68
CA GLY A 17 -13.95 4.28 -2.79
C GLY A 17 -15.15 3.39 -3.14
N PHE A 18 -15.55 3.31 -4.41
CA PHE A 18 -16.65 2.41 -4.81
C PHE A 18 -16.33 0.94 -4.53
N VAL A 19 -15.11 0.49 -4.85
CA VAL A 19 -14.69 -0.88 -4.56
C VAL A 19 -14.78 -1.16 -3.06
N VAL A 20 -14.29 -0.24 -2.24
CA VAL A 20 -14.33 -0.36 -0.77
C VAL A 20 -15.74 -0.47 -0.24
N PHE A 21 -16.60 0.50 -0.58
CA PHE A 21 -17.96 0.51 -0.06
C PHE A 21 -18.81 -0.64 -0.59
N THR A 22 -18.54 -1.15 -1.79
CA THR A 22 -19.24 -2.33 -2.34
C THR A 22 -18.89 -3.59 -1.55
N VAL A 23 -17.60 -3.82 -1.27
CA VAL A 23 -17.14 -4.96 -0.46
C VAL A 23 -17.69 -4.87 0.98
N LEU A 24 -17.67 -3.67 1.57
CA LEU A 24 -18.23 -3.46 2.91
C LEU A 24 -19.75 -3.64 2.96
N GLY A 25 -20.48 -3.15 1.95
CA GLY A 25 -21.92 -3.34 1.83
C GLY A 25 -22.28 -4.82 1.68
N TYR A 26 -21.53 -5.56 0.87
CA TYR A 26 -21.66 -7.00 0.73
C TYR A 26 -21.44 -7.72 2.07
N MET A 27 -20.36 -7.39 2.79
CA MET A 27 -20.06 -7.99 4.09
C MET A 27 -21.12 -7.67 5.15
N ALA A 28 -21.59 -6.42 5.21
CA ALA A 28 -22.66 -6.00 6.10
C ALA A 28 -23.95 -6.80 5.85
N HIS A 29 -24.28 -7.02 4.57
CA HIS A 29 -25.44 -7.81 4.17
C HIS A 29 -25.32 -9.29 4.56
N VAL A 30 -24.17 -9.92 4.31
CA VAL A 30 -23.94 -11.34 4.63
C VAL A 30 -23.85 -11.60 6.14
N GLN A 31 -23.25 -10.69 6.90
CA GLN A 31 -23.08 -10.86 8.36
C GLN A 31 -24.27 -10.33 9.19
N HIS A 32 -25.30 -9.77 8.55
CA HIS A 32 -26.43 -9.09 9.22
C HIS A 32 -25.97 -8.01 10.22
N ARG A 33 -24.94 -7.26 9.84
CA ARG A 33 -24.34 -6.19 10.63
C ARG A 33 -24.47 -4.85 9.92
N THR A 34 -24.37 -3.75 10.65
CA THR A 34 -24.38 -2.41 10.04
C THR A 34 -23.03 -2.12 9.39
N VAL A 35 -23.03 -1.30 8.32
CA VAL A 35 -21.81 -0.89 7.63
C VAL A 35 -20.81 -0.25 8.60
N GLU A 36 -21.27 0.50 9.59
CA GLU A 36 -20.43 1.12 10.62
C GLU A 36 -19.61 0.10 11.42
N THR A 37 -20.14 -1.10 11.67
CA THR A 37 -19.43 -2.13 12.45
C THR A 37 -18.37 -2.89 11.64
N VAL A 38 -18.50 -2.90 10.31
CA VAL A 38 -17.54 -3.53 9.39
C VAL A 38 -16.56 -2.53 8.77
N ALA A 39 -16.96 -1.26 8.66
CA ALA A 39 -16.15 -0.15 8.15
C ALA A 39 -15.21 0.37 9.25
N ARG A 40 -14.18 -0.41 9.59
CA ARG A 40 -13.10 0.11 10.41
C ARG A 40 -12.15 0.97 9.56
N GLN A 41 -11.67 2.10 10.07
CA GLN A 41 -10.78 3.01 9.31
C GLN A 41 -9.29 2.61 9.37
N ASP A 42 -8.97 1.55 10.09
CA ASP A 42 -7.60 1.09 10.33
C ASP A 42 -7.14 0.01 9.35
N VAL A 43 -5.86 -0.35 9.46
CA VAL A 43 -5.20 -1.43 8.74
C VAL A 43 -6.00 -2.75 8.81
N GLY A 44 -6.75 -2.97 9.89
CA GLY A 44 -7.65 -4.11 10.05
C GLY A 44 -8.74 -4.24 8.98
N LEU A 45 -9.14 -3.16 8.31
CA LEU A 45 -10.08 -3.22 7.20
C LEU A 45 -9.52 -4.08 6.07
N ILE A 46 -8.31 -3.74 5.61
CA ILE A 46 -7.66 -4.33 4.44
C ILE A 46 -7.18 -5.75 4.72
N PHE A 47 -6.78 -6.07 5.96
CA PHE A 47 -6.20 -7.38 6.29
C PHE A 47 -7.14 -8.34 7.00
N VAL A 48 -8.35 -7.91 7.39
CA VAL A 48 -9.36 -8.78 8.01
C VAL A 48 -10.64 -8.79 7.21
N VAL A 49 -11.29 -7.63 7.05
CA VAL A 49 -12.63 -7.54 6.45
C VAL A 49 -12.61 -7.87 4.96
N TYR A 50 -11.60 -7.39 4.23
CA TYR A 50 -11.48 -7.66 2.80
C TYR A 50 -11.15 -9.13 2.46
N PRO A 51 -10.14 -9.76 3.08
CA PRO A 51 -9.88 -11.18 2.87
C PRO A 51 -11.09 -12.05 3.23
N GLU A 52 -11.83 -11.69 4.29
CA GLU A 52 -13.07 -12.37 4.66
C GLU A 52 -14.14 -12.24 3.56
N ALA A 53 -14.31 -11.07 2.97
CA ALA A 53 -15.21 -10.87 1.84
C ALA A 53 -14.76 -11.59 0.56
N VAL A 54 -13.45 -11.61 0.29
CA VAL A 54 -12.89 -12.31 -0.86
C VAL A 54 -13.04 -13.83 -0.70
N ALA A 55 -13.03 -14.32 0.54
CA ALA A 55 -13.21 -15.74 0.86
C ALA A 55 -14.61 -16.29 0.54
N THR A 56 -15.62 -15.43 0.40
CA THR A 56 -16.98 -15.85 0.03
C THR A 56 -17.23 -15.83 -1.47
N LEU A 57 -16.29 -15.33 -2.28
CA LEU A 57 -16.39 -15.33 -3.74
C LEU A 57 -15.97 -16.69 -4.33
N ASP A 58 -16.72 -17.15 -5.33
CA ASP A 58 -16.31 -18.31 -6.12
C ASP A 58 -14.97 -18.04 -6.82
N GLY A 59 -14.03 -19.00 -6.70
CA GLY A 59 -12.66 -18.82 -7.19
C GLY A 59 -11.78 -17.95 -6.28
N THR A 60 -12.02 -17.98 -4.97
CA THR A 60 -11.33 -17.23 -3.90
C THR A 60 -9.82 -17.04 -4.13
N SER A 61 -9.10 -18.10 -4.49
CA SER A 61 -7.64 -18.05 -4.65
C SER A 61 -7.20 -17.03 -5.70
N PHE A 62 -7.94 -16.89 -6.80
CA PHE A 62 -7.63 -15.91 -7.85
C PHE A 62 -7.80 -14.47 -7.35
N TRP A 63 -8.93 -14.20 -6.69
CA TRP A 63 -9.24 -12.88 -6.15
C TRP A 63 -8.29 -12.48 -5.02
N ALA A 64 -7.90 -13.42 -4.15
CA ALA A 64 -6.94 -13.17 -3.09
C ALA A 64 -5.56 -12.78 -3.64
N VAL A 65 -5.07 -13.50 -4.67
CA VAL A 65 -3.77 -13.18 -5.30
C VAL A 65 -3.79 -11.77 -5.90
N ILE A 66 -4.83 -11.40 -6.65
CA ILE A 66 -4.93 -10.06 -7.25
C ILE A 66 -5.00 -8.98 -6.17
N PHE A 67 -5.79 -9.20 -5.11
CA PHE A 67 -5.93 -8.25 -4.02
C PHE A 67 -4.60 -8.00 -3.29
N PHE A 68 -3.89 -9.04 -2.87
CA PHE A 68 -2.61 -8.88 -2.20
C PHE A 68 -1.52 -8.36 -3.14
N PHE A 69 -1.53 -8.77 -4.41
CA PHE A 69 -0.60 -8.24 -5.41
C PHE A 69 -0.81 -6.73 -5.61
N MET A 70 -2.06 -6.27 -5.69
CA MET A 70 -2.40 -4.85 -5.73
C MET A 70 -1.84 -4.09 -4.52
N LEU A 71 -2.01 -4.62 -3.30
CA LEU A 71 -1.48 -3.99 -2.08
C LEU A 71 0.05 -3.90 -2.11
N ILE A 72 0.73 -4.95 -2.58
CA ILE A 72 2.18 -4.96 -2.74
C ILE A 72 2.61 -3.88 -3.73
N THR A 73 1.97 -3.79 -4.90
CA THR A 73 2.32 -2.77 -5.91
C THR A 73 2.10 -1.35 -5.40
N LEU A 74 0.99 -1.08 -4.70
CA LEU A 74 0.72 0.22 -4.10
C LEU A 74 1.76 0.61 -3.05
N GLY A 75 2.18 -0.36 -2.22
CA GLY A 75 3.23 -0.16 -1.23
C GLY A 75 4.59 0.08 -1.87
N LEU A 76 4.96 -0.70 -2.89
CA LEU A 76 6.25 -0.61 -3.57
C LEU A 76 6.41 0.73 -4.30
N ASP A 77 5.42 1.15 -5.09
CA ASP A 77 5.48 2.40 -5.86
C ASP A 77 5.67 3.62 -4.95
N THR A 78 4.92 3.65 -3.84
CA THR A 78 5.02 4.72 -2.83
C THR A 78 6.38 4.71 -2.14
N THR A 79 6.87 3.53 -1.77
CA THR A 79 8.16 3.38 -1.06
C THR A 79 9.33 3.76 -1.96
N PHE A 80 9.31 3.38 -3.24
CA PHE A 80 10.34 3.79 -4.20
C PHE A 80 10.37 5.30 -4.40
N GLY A 81 9.22 5.96 -4.52
CA GLY A 81 9.16 7.43 -4.60
C GLY A 81 9.76 8.11 -3.36
N GLY A 82 9.42 7.62 -2.16
CA GLY A 82 9.95 8.15 -0.90
C GLY A 82 11.47 7.93 -0.74
N LEU A 83 11.95 6.72 -1.04
CA LEU A 83 13.38 6.41 -0.99
C LEU A 83 14.18 7.22 -2.00
N GLU A 84 13.71 7.32 -3.25
CA GLU A 84 14.40 8.08 -4.28
C GLU A 84 14.45 9.58 -3.93
N ALA A 85 13.41 10.13 -3.29
CA ALA A 85 13.42 11.51 -2.80
C ALA A 85 14.50 11.73 -1.73
N ILE A 86 14.65 10.81 -0.78
CA ILE A 86 15.71 10.87 0.26
C ILE A 86 17.09 10.72 -0.38
N ILE A 87 17.26 9.72 -1.26
CA ILE A 87 18.53 9.47 -1.96
C ILE A 87 18.93 10.70 -2.75
N THR A 88 18.02 11.25 -3.55
CA THR A 88 18.29 12.44 -4.38
C THR A 88 18.64 13.64 -3.52
N GLY A 89 17.89 13.91 -2.45
CA GLY A 89 18.16 15.02 -1.54
C GLY A 89 19.55 14.94 -0.89
N ILE A 90 19.99 13.75 -0.48
CA ILE A 90 21.32 13.55 0.12
C ILE A 90 22.43 13.66 -0.93
N LEU A 91 22.21 13.14 -2.14
CA LEU A 91 23.18 13.18 -3.22
C LEU A 91 23.36 14.57 -3.84
N ASP A 92 22.37 15.44 -3.72
CA ASP A 92 22.46 16.84 -4.15
C ASP A 92 23.26 17.69 -3.16
N GLU A 93 23.14 17.42 -1.85
CA GLU A 93 23.95 18.09 -0.81
C GLU A 93 25.40 17.57 -0.81
N TYR A 94 25.59 16.25 -0.88
CA TYR A 94 26.90 15.60 -0.80
C TYR A 94 27.33 15.00 -2.14
N THR A 95 27.84 15.86 -3.03
CA THR A 95 28.27 15.49 -4.39
C THR A 95 29.34 14.38 -4.45
N PHE A 96 30.15 14.18 -3.40
CA PHE A 96 31.10 13.06 -3.31
C PHE A 96 30.41 11.68 -3.27
N LEU A 97 29.24 11.58 -2.60
CA LEU A 97 28.46 10.35 -2.50
C LEU A 97 27.85 9.94 -3.85
N ARG A 98 27.68 10.89 -4.79
CA ARG A 98 27.17 10.64 -6.13
C ARG A 98 28.01 9.64 -6.91
N LYS A 99 29.34 9.65 -6.70
CA LYS A 99 30.26 8.70 -7.35
C LYS A 99 30.08 7.26 -6.85
N HIS A 100 29.55 7.08 -5.64
CA HIS A 100 29.35 5.78 -5.00
C HIS A 100 27.86 5.56 -4.66
N ARG A 101 26.95 6.03 -5.53
CA ARG A 101 25.49 5.96 -5.31
C ARG A 101 25.03 4.54 -4.95
N GLU A 102 25.50 3.53 -5.65
CA GLU A 102 25.11 2.13 -5.40
C GLU A 102 25.47 1.67 -3.99
N LEU A 103 26.68 1.98 -3.51
CA LEU A 103 27.12 1.65 -2.15
C LEU A 103 26.31 2.41 -1.09
N PHE A 104 25.99 3.68 -1.36
CA PHE A 104 25.16 4.48 -0.47
C PHE A 104 23.73 3.92 -0.36
N VAL A 105 23.11 3.59 -1.50
CA VAL A 105 21.77 2.98 -1.53
C VAL A 105 21.78 1.63 -0.81
N PHE A 106 22.80 0.80 -1.02
CA PHE A 106 22.94 -0.47 -0.29
C PHE A 106 23.03 -0.23 1.23
N GLY A 107 23.86 0.72 1.68
CA GLY A 107 23.96 1.08 3.09
C GLY A 107 22.63 1.59 3.68
N LEU A 108 21.90 2.41 2.93
CA LEU A 108 20.57 2.89 3.31
C LEU A 108 19.56 1.75 3.44
N MET A 109 19.56 0.79 2.51
CA MET A 109 18.67 -0.37 2.56
C MET A 109 18.96 -1.26 3.77
N VAL A 110 20.24 -1.49 4.09
CA VAL A 110 20.63 -2.23 5.30
C VAL A 110 20.16 -1.48 6.56
N TRP A 111 20.33 -0.15 6.61
CA TRP A 111 19.85 0.66 7.72
C TRP A 111 18.33 0.58 7.88
N CYS A 112 17.56 0.75 6.79
CA CYS A 112 16.12 0.60 6.79
C CYS A 112 15.67 -0.81 7.24
N PHE A 113 16.36 -1.86 6.79
CA PHE A 113 16.07 -3.24 7.18
C PHE A 113 16.29 -3.46 8.68
N MET A 114 17.40 -2.96 9.24
CA MET A 114 17.69 -3.06 10.67
C MET A 114 16.64 -2.32 11.52
N GLY A 115 16.18 -1.15 11.07
CA GLY A 115 15.08 -0.44 11.73
C GLY A 115 13.74 -1.17 11.62
N ALA A 116 13.44 -1.73 10.45
CA ALA A 116 12.22 -2.49 10.21
C ALA A 116 12.16 -3.80 11.01
N LEU A 117 13.31 -4.37 11.40
CA LEU A 117 13.37 -5.58 12.21
C LEU A 117 12.63 -5.44 13.56
N VAL A 118 12.62 -4.24 14.13
CA VAL A 118 11.86 -3.96 15.36
C VAL A 118 10.36 -4.11 15.11
N THR A 119 9.88 -3.71 13.93
CA THR A 119 8.46 -3.79 13.57
C THR A 119 7.96 -5.19 13.28
N THR A 120 8.84 -6.16 12.98
CA THR A 120 8.47 -7.56 12.75
C THR A 120 8.41 -8.39 14.03
N THR A 121 8.80 -7.82 15.17
CA THR A 121 8.90 -8.53 16.45
C THR A 121 7.64 -8.34 17.33
N TYR A 122 6.77 -7.38 17.01
CA TYR A 122 5.55 -7.05 17.76
C TYR A 122 4.28 -7.40 16.98
#